data_AF-A0A822DZ86-F1
#
_entry.id   AF-A0A822DZ86-F1
#
_cell.length_a   1.000
_cell.length_b   1.000
_cell.length_c   1.000
_cell.angle_alpha   90.00
_cell.angle_beta   90.00
_cell.angle_gamma   90.00
#
_symmetry.space_group_name_H-M   'P 1'
#
loop_
_entity.id
_entity.type
_entity.pdbx_description
1 polymer ?
#
loop_
_entity_poly.entity_id
_entity_poly.type
_entity_poly.pdbx_seq_one_letter_code
_entity_poly.pdbx_strand_id
1 'polypeptide(L)'
;TGTKLKTKQILWPTHCIQGTDDASLHKNLYVSSNNNKVIHIRKGTDPDIDSYSAFMDNGGVIRTELDDKLREHNVTHVFLTGLATDYRVSATAYDAFNLNYNTYIIEDATR
;
A
#
# COMPACT_ATOMS: atom_id res chain seq x y z
N THR A 1 23.27 -16.33 5.58
CA THR A 1 22.68 -16.50 6.92
C THR A 1 21.93 -15.22 7.27
N GLY A 2 20.73 -15.04 6.71
CA GLY A 2 19.88 -13.88 6.99
C GLY A 2 18.86 -14.27 8.04
N THR A 3 18.86 -13.58 9.17
CA THR A 3 17.87 -13.78 10.24
C THR A 3 16.51 -13.38 9.67
N LYS A 4 15.69 -14.36 9.26
CA LYS A 4 14.28 -14.11 8.90
C LYS A 4 13.62 -13.47 10.11
N LEU A 5 13.21 -12.21 9.99
CA LEU A 5 12.47 -11.54 11.05
C LEU A 5 11.19 -12.32 11.30
N LYS A 6 11.06 -12.87 12.51
CA LYS A 6 9.84 -13.53 12.94
C LYS A 6 8.77 -12.46 13.18
N THR A 7 8.00 -12.14 12.14
CA THR A 7 6.75 -11.41 12.28
C THR A 7 5.57 -12.39 12.20
N LYS A 8 4.51 -12.12 12.97
CA LYS A 8 3.29 -12.93 12.94
C LYS A 8 2.51 -12.56 11.68
N GLN A 9 2.24 -13.53 10.81
CA GLN A 9 1.52 -13.31 9.56
C GLN A 9 0.17 -14.05 9.57
N ILE A 10 -0.77 -13.54 8.79
CA ILE A 10 -2.07 -14.15 8.55
C ILE A 10 -1.99 -14.82 7.18
N LEU A 11 -2.46 -16.07 7.09
CA LEU A 11 -2.59 -16.75 5.81
C LEU A 11 -3.91 -16.35 5.15
N TRP A 12 -3.82 -16.01 3.87
CA TRP A 12 -4.96 -15.65 3.03
C TRP A 12 -5.14 -16.68 1.92
N PRO A 13 -6.35 -16.83 1.37
CA PRO A 13 -6.51 -17.47 0.07
C PRO A 13 -5.61 -16.82 -0.96
N THR A 14 -5.18 -17.57 -1.97
CA THR A 14 -4.41 -17.01 -3.07
C THR A 14 -5.19 -15.88 -3.74
N HIS A 15 -4.57 -14.71 -3.84
CA HIS A 15 -5.18 -13.51 -4.42
C HIS A 15 -4.10 -12.58 -4.98
N CYS A 16 -4.50 -11.69 -5.89
CA CYS A 16 -3.67 -10.68 -6.55
C CYS A 16 -2.33 -11.22 -7.09
N ILE A 17 -2.35 -12.45 -7.65
CA ILE A 17 -1.16 -13.08 -8.22
C ILE A 17 -0.61 -12.22 -9.37
N GLN A 18 0.70 -11.97 -9.37
CA GLN A 18 1.33 -11.15 -10.39
C GLN A 18 1.04 -11.67 -11.81
N GLY A 19 0.56 -10.77 -12.68
CA GLY A 19 0.28 -11.07 -14.08
C GLY A 19 -1.06 -11.75 -14.36
N THR A 20 -1.88 -12.00 -13.34
CA THR A 20 -3.25 -12.55 -13.53
C THR A 20 -4.29 -11.44 -13.54
N ASP A 21 -5.48 -11.76 -14.07
CA ASP A 21 -6.64 -10.85 -14.06
C ASP A 21 -7.03 -10.43 -12.63
N ASP A 22 -6.82 -11.30 -11.64
CA ASP A 22 -7.11 -11.04 -10.22
C ASP A 22 -6.21 -9.95 -9.60
N ALA A 23 -5.05 -9.68 -10.21
CA ALA A 23 -4.19 -8.56 -9.82
C ALA A 23 -4.50 -7.25 -10.56
N SER A 24 -5.45 -7.27 -11.50
CA SER A 24 -5.80 -6.08 -12.27
C SER A 24 -6.67 -5.12 -11.46
N LEU A 25 -6.53 -3.82 -11.74
CA LEU A 25 -7.46 -2.82 -11.21
C LEU A 25 -8.88 -3.11 -11.71
N HIS A 26 -9.88 -2.89 -10.85
CA HIS A 26 -11.26 -3.12 -11.23
C HIS A 26 -11.63 -2.25 -12.46
N LYS A 27 -12.30 -2.85 -13.45
CA LYS A 27 -12.61 -2.21 -14.75
C LYS A 27 -13.35 -0.87 -14.69
N ASN A 28 -14.07 -0.62 -13.59
CA ASN A 28 -14.80 0.64 -13.38
C ASN A 28 -13.98 1.70 -12.62
N LEU A 29 -12.75 1.38 -12.19
CA LEU A 29 -11.88 2.38 -11.59
C LEU A 29 -11.38 3.31 -12.69
N TYR A 30 -11.80 4.57 -12.62
CA TYR A 30 -11.25 5.59 -13.50
C TYR A 30 -9.82 5.91 -13.07
N VAL A 31 -8.87 5.63 -13.95
CA VAL A 31 -7.47 6.01 -13.79
C VAL A 31 -7.14 7.02 -14.86
N SER A 32 -6.72 8.22 -14.45
CA SER A 32 -6.30 9.27 -15.37
C SER A 32 -5.18 8.76 -16.29
N SER A 33 -5.32 8.94 -17.59
CA SER A 33 -4.27 8.62 -18.58
C SER A 33 -3.05 9.54 -18.51
N ASN A 34 -3.15 10.64 -17.76
CA ASN A 34 -2.01 11.50 -17.46
C ASN A 34 -1.13 10.86 -16.39
N ASN A 35 -0.06 10.19 -16.83
CA ASN A 35 0.91 9.51 -15.97
C ASN A 35 1.62 10.43 -14.97
N ASN A 36 1.63 11.76 -15.18
CA ASN A 36 2.20 12.68 -14.19
C ASN A 36 1.31 12.87 -12.95
N LYS A 37 0.07 12.36 -12.98
CA LYS A 37 -0.89 12.44 -11.87
C LYS A 37 -1.13 11.10 -11.17
N VAL A 38 -0.61 10.00 -11.72
CA VAL A 38 -0.88 8.65 -11.24
C VAL A 38 0.44 7.93 -11.05
N ILE A 39 0.68 7.48 -9.82
CA ILE A 39 1.84 6.66 -9.47
C ILE A 39 1.31 5.29 -9.04
N HIS A 40 1.80 4.23 -9.68
CA HIS A 40 1.44 2.87 -9.33
C HIS A 40 2.51 2.28 -8.41
N ILE A 41 2.13 2.01 -7.16
CA ILE A 41 2.99 1.32 -6.18
C ILE A 41 2.53 -0.13 -6.08
N ARG A 42 3.46 -1.08 -6.26
CA ARG A 42 3.23 -2.50 -6.03
C ARG A 42 3.82 -2.89 -4.68
N LYS A 43 3.12 -3.75 -3.95
CA LYS A 43 3.51 -4.23 -2.61
C LYS A 43 3.22 -5.73 -2.48
N GLY A 44 3.78 -6.38 -1.46
CA GLY A 44 3.59 -7.82 -1.22
C GLY A 44 4.26 -8.69 -2.29
N THR A 45 5.39 -8.23 -2.82
CA THR A 45 6.13 -8.92 -3.90
C THR A 45 7.23 -9.84 -3.39
N ASP A 46 7.62 -9.72 -2.12
CA ASP A 46 8.55 -10.62 -1.46
C ASP A 46 7.80 -11.88 -1.00
N PRO A 47 8.23 -13.10 -1.38
CA PRO A 47 7.56 -14.34 -0.98
C PRO A 47 7.70 -14.66 0.52
N ASP A 48 8.65 -14.06 1.23
CA ASP A 48 8.92 -14.33 2.65
C ASP A 48 8.16 -13.40 3.61
N ILE A 49 7.65 -12.25 3.14
CA ILE A 49 6.96 -11.27 3.99
C ILE A 49 5.83 -10.52 3.26
N ASP A 50 4.67 -10.47 3.91
CA ASP A 50 3.52 -9.72 3.43
C ASP A 50 3.67 -8.20 3.70
N SER A 51 2.92 -7.39 2.97
CA SER A 51 2.93 -5.93 3.06
C SER A 51 1.50 -5.41 2.94
N TYR A 52 0.91 -5.04 4.08
CA TYR A 52 -0.41 -4.40 4.11
C TYR A 52 -0.32 -2.92 3.74
N SER A 53 0.64 -2.21 4.32
CA SER A 53 0.89 -0.81 4.05
C SER A 53 1.45 -0.60 2.65
N ALA A 54 1.04 0.49 2.00
CA ALA A 54 1.67 0.92 0.75
C ALA A 54 3.07 1.52 0.96
N PHE A 55 3.51 1.80 2.19
CA PHE A 55 4.83 2.38 2.49
C PHE A 55 5.92 1.34 2.77
N MET A 56 5.59 0.24 3.45
CA MET A 56 6.57 -0.79 3.81
C MET A 56 5.93 -2.15 4.08
N ASP A 57 6.75 -3.18 4.18
CA ASP A 57 6.32 -4.52 4.60
C ASP A 57 5.86 -4.58 6.06
N ASN A 58 5.20 -5.68 6.44
CA ASN A 58 4.65 -5.89 7.79
C ASN A 58 5.74 -6.05 8.88
N GLY A 59 7.01 -6.14 8.51
CA GLY A 59 8.17 -6.14 9.41
C GLY A 59 8.86 -4.78 9.49
N GLY A 60 8.43 -3.79 8.69
CA GLY A 60 9.03 -2.45 8.62
C GLY A 60 10.43 -2.41 8.02
N VAL A 61 10.85 -3.43 7.25
CA VAL A 61 12.23 -3.55 6.76
C VAL A 61 12.37 -3.11 5.31
N ILE A 62 11.53 -3.63 4.44
CA ILE A 62 11.51 -3.31 3.02
C ILE A 62 10.50 -2.17 2.83
N ARG A 63 11.00 -1.02 2.38
CA ARG A 63 10.19 0.13 2.01
C ARG A 63 9.84 0.06 0.53
N THR A 64 8.65 0.55 0.18
CA THR A 64 8.30 0.87 -1.20
C THR A 64 8.85 2.25 -1.56
N GLU A 65 8.74 2.63 -2.83
CA GLU A 65 9.08 3.96 -3.34
C GLU A 65 8.05 5.05 -3.00
N LEU A 66 6.95 4.73 -2.29
CA LEU A 66 5.85 5.68 -2.08
C LEU A 66 6.29 6.94 -1.30
N ASP A 67 7.01 6.79 -0.20
CA ASP A 67 7.45 7.94 0.62
C ASP A 67 8.35 8.88 -0.19
N ASP A 68 9.32 8.33 -0.91
CA ASP A 68 10.22 9.10 -1.75
C ASP A 68 9.45 9.86 -2.83
N LYS A 69 8.50 9.18 -3.50
CA LYS A 69 7.65 9.79 -4.53
C LYS A 69 6.79 10.93 -3.98
N LEU A 70 6.21 10.77 -2.79
CA LEU A 70 5.41 11.82 -2.15
C LEU A 70 6.27 13.03 -1.77
N ARG A 71 7.47 12.79 -1.21
CA ARG A 71 8.42 13.86 -0.83
C ARG A 71 8.96 14.61 -2.05
N GLU A 72 9.29 13.92 -3.13
CA GLU A 72 9.69 14.54 -4.41
C GLU A 72 8.63 15.55 -4.91
N HIS A 73 7.35 15.30 -4.61
CA HIS A 73 6.23 16.16 -4.98
C HIS A 73 5.80 17.14 -3.87
N ASN A 74 6.57 17.26 -2.79
CA ASN A 74 6.28 18.10 -1.63
C ASN A 74 4.88 17.83 -1.02
N VAL A 75 4.43 16.58 -1.04
CA VAL A 75 3.15 16.20 -0.46
C VAL A 75 3.24 16.27 1.06
N THR A 76 2.25 16.92 1.68
CA THR A 76 2.14 17.07 3.14
C THR A 76 0.86 16.43 3.70
N HIS A 77 -0.14 16.20 2.84
CA HIS A 77 -1.44 15.65 3.22
C HIS A 77 -1.73 14.43 2.35
N VAL A 78 -2.20 13.36 2.98
CA VAL A 78 -2.63 12.14 2.29
C VAL A 78 -4.06 11.80 2.67
N PHE A 79 -4.86 11.48 1.66
CA PHE A 79 -6.25 11.07 1.79
C PHE A 79 -6.35 9.64 1.28
N LEU A 80 -6.77 8.72 2.15
CA LEU A 80 -6.82 7.29 1.86
C LEU A 80 -8.26 6.83 1.62
N THR A 81 -8.40 5.98 0.61
CA THR A 81 -9.64 5.33 0.18
C THR A 81 -9.31 3.92 -0.32
N GLY A 82 -10.32 3.07 -0.51
CA GLY A 82 -10.16 1.74 -1.09
C GLY A 82 -10.36 0.60 -0.10
N LEU A 83 -9.66 -0.52 -0.32
CA LEU A 83 -9.94 -1.81 0.31
C LEU A 83 -8.65 -2.55 0.73
N ALA A 84 -8.65 -3.33 1.81
CA ALA A 84 -9.67 -3.40 2.87
C ALA A 84 -9.35 -2.38 3.98
N THR A 85 -10.38 -1.82 4.60
CA THR A 85 -10.29 -0.72 5.58
C THR A 85 -9.44 -1.10 6.77
N ASP A 86 -9.71 -2.27 7.34
CA ASP A 86 -9.11 -2.82 8.55
C ASP A 86 -7.71 -3.39 8.36
N TYR A 87 -7.28 -3.62 7.11
CA TYR A 87 -5.93 -4.10 6.79
C TYR A 87 -5.09 -3.08 6.04
N ARG A 88 -5.35 -2.91 4.73
CA ARG A 88 -4.44 -2.18 3.83
C ARG A 88 -4.56 -0.68 4.01
N VAL A 89 -5.79 -0.18 4.18
CA VAL A 89 -6.03 1.25 4.38
C VAL A 89 -5.52 1.69 5.75
N SER A 90 -5.91 0.99 6.83
CA SER A 90 -5.47 1.29 8.20
C SER A 90 -3.95 1.24 8.36
N ALA A 91 -3.29 0.20 7.82
CA ALA A 91 -1.83 0.08 7.89
C ALA A 91 -1.13 1.21 7.11
N THR A 92 -1.63 1.55 5.92
CA THR A 92 -1.07 2.67 5.13
C THR A 92 -1.28 4.01 5.84
N ALA A 93 -2.43 4.22 6.47
CA ALA A 93 -2.70 5.43 7.25
C ALA A 93 -1.78 5.53 8.48
N TYR A 94 -1.58 4.42 9.19
CA TYR A 94 -0.69 4.36 10.34
C TYR A 94 0.76 4.73 9.95
N ASP A 95 1.27 4.16 8.85
CA ASP A 95 2.61 4.49 8.38
C ASP A 95 2.71 5.93 7.88
N ALA A 96 1.70 6.43 7.17
CA ALA A 96 1.66 7.83 6.74
C ALA A 96 1.74 8.79 7.95
N PHE A 97 0.97 8.51 9.00
CA PHE A 97 1.01 9.28 10.24
C PHE A 97 2.41 9.26 10.87
N ASN A 98 3.03 8.08 10.98
CA ASN A 98 4.39 7.94 11.54
C ASN A 98 5.48 8.60 10.67
N LEU A 99 5.24 8.72 9.37
CA LEU A 99 6.11 9.43 8.43
C LEU A 99 5.87 10.95 8.40
N ASN A 100 4.99 11.47 9.28
CA ASN A 100 4.63 12.88 9.45
C ASN A 100 3.78 13.47 8.32
N TYR A 101 2.95 12.66 7.65
CA TYR A 101 1.90 13.18 6.77
C TYR A 101 0.64 13.51 7.56
N ASN A 102 -0.02 14.61 7.21
CA ASN A 102 -1.39 14.87 7.66
C ASN A 102 -2.32 13.84 7.00
N THR A 103 -2.82 12.91 7.79
CA THR A 103 -3.40 11.66 7.29
C THR A 103 -4.90 11.61 7.54
N TYR A 104 -5.67 11.32 6.48
CA TYR A 104 -7.13 11.25 6.52
C TYR A 104 -7.62 9.97 5.85
N ILE A 105 -8.59 9.31 6.46
CA ILE A 105 -9.32 8.20 5.83
C ILE A 105 -10.68 8.75 5.37
N ILE A 106 -11.04 8.48 4.11
CA ILE A 106 -12.33 8.86 3.54
C ILE A 106 -13.32 7.73 3.81
N GLU A 107 -14.00 7.79 4.95
CA GLU A 107 -14.82 6.68 5.49
C GLU A 107 -15.90 6.17 4.52
N ASP A 108 -16.58 7.09 3.81
CA ASP A 108 -17.63 6.74 2.86
C ASP A 108 -17.09 6.05 1.59
N ALA A 109 -15.78 6.13 1.35
CA ALA A 109 -15.05 5.53 0.25
C ALA A 109 -14.12 4.37 0.68
N THR A 110 -14.36 3.74 1.84
CA THR A 110 -13.62 2.56 2.32
C THR A 110 -14.55 1.43 2.73
N ARG A 111 -14.16 0.16 2.56
CA ARG A 111 -14.91 -1.02 3.06
C ARG A 111 -13.99 -2.08 3.64
#